data_AF-A0A953R1R7-F1
#
_entry.id   AF-A0A953R1R7-F1
#
_cell.length_a   1.000
_cell.length_b   1.000
_cell.length_c   1.000
_cell.angle_alpha   90.00
_cell.angle_beta   90.00
_cell.angle_gamma   90.00
#
_symmetry.space_group_name_H-M   'P 1'
#
loop_
_entity.id
_entity.type
_entity.pdbx_description
1 polymer ?
#
loop_
_entity_poly.entity_id
_entity_poly.type
_entity_poly.pdbx_seq_one_letter_code
_entity_poly.pdbx_strand_id
1 'polypeptide(L)'
;MIQKPIPKFQSEQEEARWWDEHRDETAEWMEQAVAAGQTTTLSEVLERNRQGAGSTPTVSIGIDPEDIQRARSLAAKKGLRYQTYLKMLLHEALEHEERRAS
;
A
#
# COMPACT_ATOMS: atom_id res chain seq x y z
N MET A 1 10.85 9.65 16.59
CA MET A 1 10.28 10.52 15.55
C MET A 1 10.41 11.94 16.05
N ILE A 2 11.25 12.75 15.42
CA ILE A 2 11.36 14.17 15.79
C ILE A 2 10.02 14.83 15.41
N GLN A 3 9.22 15.21 16.42
CA GLN A 3 7.99 15.97 16.19
C GLN A 3 8.37 17.43 15.95
N LYS A 4 8.04 17.93 14.76
CA LYS A 4 8.35 19.31 14.34
C LYS A 4 7.04 20.07 14.14
N PRO A 5 6.97 21.35 14.53
CA PRO A 5 5.73 22.13 14.52
C PRO A 5 5.38 22.60 13.09
N ILE A 6 4.92 21.68 12.25
CA ILE A 6 4.35 22.03 10.94
C ILE A 6 2.91 22.50 11.17
N PRO A 7 2.56 23.75 10.81
CA PRO A 7 1.21 24.27 11.00
C PRO A 7 0.22 23.60 10.04
N LYS A 8 -1.08 23.72 10.33
CA LYS A 8 -2.13 23.29 9.40
C LYS A 8 -2.40 24.41 8.41
N PHE A 9 -2.10 24.19 7.14
CA PHE A 9 -2.34 25.16 6.07
C PHE A 9 -3.81 25.15 5.62
N GLN A 10 -4.34 26.33 5.28
CA GLN A 10 -5.68 26.46 4.70
C GLN A 10 -5.67 26.42 3.17
N SER A 11 -4.49 26.57 2.54
CA SER A 11 -4.30 26.50 1.08
C SER A 11 -2.90 26.05 0.67
N GLU A 12 -2.77 25.51 -0.54
CA GLU A 12 -1.47 25.12 -1.13
C GLU A 12 -0.52 26.32 -1.28
N GLN A 13 -1.06 27.52 -1.53
CA GLN A 13 -0.25 28.73 -1.69
C GLN A 13 0.35 29.22 -0.37
N GLU A 14 -0.40 29.06 0.73
CA GLU A 14 0.09 29.32 2.09
C GLU A 14 1.17 28.31 2.48
N GLU A 15 0.95 27.03 2.17
CA GLU A 15 1.93 25.96 2.39
C GLU A 15 3.24 26.23 1.63
N ALA A 16 3.17 26.55 0.33
CA ALA A 16 4.35 26.81 -0.49
C ALA A 16 5.17 28.00 0.04
N ARG A 17 4.51 29.08 0.48
CA ARG A 17 5.19 30.24 1.09
C ARG A 17 5.88 29.86 2.38
N TRP A 18 5.20 29.10 3.24
CA TRP A 18 5.78 28.64 4.49
C TRP A 18 7.02 27.76 4.27
N TRP A 19 6.98 26.84 3.29
CA TRP A 19 8.15 26.02 2.93
C TRP A 19 9.32 26.84 2.41
N ASP A 20 9.07 27.89 1.62
CA ASP A 20 10.11 28.79 1.12
C ASP A 20 10.71 29.64 2.26
N GLU A 21 9.88 30.18 3.15
CA GLU A 21 10.31 30.96 4.30
C GLU A 21 11.11 30.14 5.32
N HIS A 22 10.78 28.85 5.49
CA HIS A 22 11.40 27.95 6.48
C HIS A 22 12.39 26.96 5.83
N ARG A 23 12.89 27.26 4.64
CA ARG A 23 13.76 26.38 3.85
C ARG A 23 15.05 25.97 4.59
N ASP A 24 15.64 26.88 5.35
CA ASP A 24 16.91 26.63 6.04
C ASP A 24 16.68 25.76 7.29
N GLU A 25 15.67 26.11 8.10
CA GLU A 25 15.27 25.31 9.27
C GLU A 25 14.84 23.89 8.87
N THR A 26 14.05 23.75 7.79
CA THR A 26 13.62 22.45 7.28
C THR A 26 14.77 21.63 6.67
N ALA A 27 15.84 22.27 6.21
CA ALA A 27 17.07 21.60 5.79
C ALA A 27 17.85 21.04 6.99
N GLU A 28 18.08 21.85 8.03
CA GLU A 28 18.70 21.39 9.29
C GLU A 28 17.91 20.23 9.90
N TRP A 29 16.59 20.31 9.76
CA TRP A 29 15.71 19.27 10.22
C TRP A 29 15.91 17.93 9.53
N MET A 30 16.15 17.96 8.23
CA MET A 30 16.46 16.79 7.41
C MET A 30 17.83 16.23 7.77
N GLU A 31 18.83 17.09 7.94
CA GLU A 31 20.18 16.68 8.35
C GLU A 31 20.18 15.97 9.71
N GLN A 32 19.45 16.51 10.69
CA GLN A 32 19.28 15.86 12.00
C GLN A 32 18.57 14.50 11.88
N ALA A 33 17.57 14.38 11.01
CA ALA A 33 16.88 13.11 10.79
C ALA A 33 17.79 12.07 10.12
N VAL A 34 18.66 12.49 9.20
CA VAL A 34 19.71 11.64 8.60
C VAL A 34 20.70 11.19 9.67
N ALA A 35 21.24 12.12 10.46
CA ALA A 35 22.20 11.81 11.53
C ALA A 35 21.62 10.89 12.61
N ALA A 36 20.33 11.05 12.93
CA ALA A 36 19.62 10.23 13.91
C ALA A 36 19.13 8.86 13.34
N GLY A 37 19.41 8.55 12.07
CA GLY A 37 18.93 7.32 11.42
C GLY A 37 17.40 7.21 11.33
N GLN A 38 16.70 8.35 11.36
CA GLN A 38 15.23 8.42 11.27
C GLN A 38 14.73 8.63 9.84
N THR A 39 15.64 8.65 8.87
CA THR A 39 15.30 8.62 7.44
C THR A 39 15.16 7.19 6.97
N THR A 40 14.52 7.00 5.82
CA THR A 40 14.44 5.72 5.14
C THR A 40 15.17 5.86 3.82
N THR A 41 15.98 4.85 3.48
CA THR A 41 16.67 4.80 2.19
C THR A 41 15.80 4.18 1.12
N LEU A 42 16.06 4.52 -0.15
CA LEU A 42 15.42 3.85 -1.29
C LEU A 42 15.63 2.33 -1.23
N SER A 43 16.82 1.89 -0.84
CA SER A 43 17.14 0.46 -0.66
C SER A 43 16.23 -0.19 0.38
N GLU A 44 16.01 0.42 1.53
CA GLU A 44 15.08 -0.10 2.56
C GLU A 44 13.62 -0.10 2.11
N VAL A 45 13.18 0.91 1.34
CA VAL A 45 11.84 0.89 0.72
C VAL A 45 11.72 -0.27 -0.25
N LEU A 46 12.73 -0.50 -1.07
CA LEU A 46 12.76 -1.60 -2.03
C LEU A 46 12.83 -2.95 -1.33
N GLU A 47 13.63 -3.09 -0.27
CA GLU A 47 13.67 -4.32 0.55
C GLU A 47 12.33 -4.55 1.24
N ARG A 48 11.71 -3.54 1.85
CA ARG A 48 10.37 -3.66 2.45
C ARG A 48 9.32 -4.06 1.42
N ASN A 49 9.39 -3.50 0.21
CA ASN A 49 8.50 -3.92 -0.89
C ASN A 49 8.79 -5.36 -1.33
N ARG A 50 10.05 -5.79 -1.38
CA ARG A 50 10.42 -7.19 -1.69
C ARG A 50 9.98 -8.16 -0.58
N GLN A 51 10.08 -7.76 0.68
CA GLN A 51 9.66 -8.55 1.84
C GLN A 51 8.13 -8.60 1.98
N GLY A 52 7.45 -7.47 1.74
CA GLY A 52 5.99 -7.40 1.66
C GLY A 52 5.42 -8.10 0.42
N ALA A 53 6.23 -8.19 -0.65
CA ALA A 53 6.02 -9.07 -1.80
C ALA A 53 6.72 -10.42 -1.61
N GLY A 54 6.85 -10.91 -0.37
CA GLY A 54 7.27 -12.28 -0.10
C GLY A 54 6.48 -13.20 -1.03
N SER A 55 7.19 -13.94 -1.89
CA SER A 55 6.62 -14.70 -3.00
C SER A 55 5.40 -15.46 -2.49
N THR A 56 4.20 -14.99 -2.85
CA THR A 56 2.97 -15.67 -2.45
C THR A 56 3.13 -17.11 -2.90
N PRO A 57 3.07 -18.10 -1.99
CA PRO A 57 3.29 -19.49 -2.37
C PRO A 57 2.30 -19.82 -3.50
N THR A 58 2.83 -20.36 -4.60
CA THR A 58 1.98 -20.75 -5.72
C THR A 58 1.26 -22.03 -5.32
N VAL A 59 -0.07 -21.96 -5.26
CA VAL A 59 -0.93 -23.10 -4.96
C VAL A 59 -1.69 -23.48 -6.23
N SER A 60 -1.63 -24.76 -6.58
CA SER A 60 -2.45 -25.34 -7.65
C SER A 60 -3.76 -25.85 -7.04
N ILE A 61 -4.89 -25.30 -7.49
CA ILE A 61 -6.22 -25.69 -7.04
C ILE A 61 -6.97 -26.28 -8.25
N GLY A 62 -7.57 -27.45 -8.07
CA GLY A 62 -8.49 -28.02 -9.05
C GLY A 62 -9.82 -27.27 -9.01
N ILE A 63 -10.23 -26.71 -10.14
CA ILE A 63 -11.51 -26.00 -10.31
C ILE A 63 -12.24 -26.66 -11.47
N ASP A 64 -13.55 -26.88 -11.30
CA ASP A 64 -14.39 -27.41 -12.36
C ASP A 64 -14.33 -26.51 -13.60
N PRO A 65 -14.23 -27.06 -14.83
CA PRO A 65 -14.20 -26.28 -16.06
C PRO A 65 -15.36 -25.30 -16.23
N GLU A 66 -16.57 -25.65 -15.77
CA GLU A 66 -17.74 -24.78 -15.84
C GLU A 66 -17.58 -23.56 -14.93
N ASP A 67 -17.06 -23.77 -13.72
CA ASP A 67 -16.80 -22.70 -12.77
C ASP A 67 -15.67 -21.77 -13.25
N ILE A 68 -14.66 -22.31 -13.96
CA ILE A 68 -13.65 -21.49 -14.62
C ILE A 68 -14.29 -20.55 -15.64
N GLN A 69 -15.22 -21.04 -16.47
CA GLN A 69 -15.91 -20.21 -17.47
C GLN A 69 -16.81 -19.14 -16.81
N ARG A 70 -17.55 -19.53 -15.77
CA ARG A 70 -18.39 -18.61 -15.00
C ARG A 70 -17.54 -17.50 -14.36
N ALA A 71 -16.45 -17.85 -13.70
CA ALA A 71 -15.54 -16.90 -13.08
C ALA A 71 -14.88 -15.95 -14.11
N ARG A 72 -14.49 -16.45 -15.29
CA ARG A 72 -13.97 -15.59 -16.39
C ARG A 72 -15.01 -14.58 -16.86
N SER A 73 -16.25 -15.03 -17.05
CA SER A 73 -17.36 -14.17 -17.49
C SER A 73 -17.66 -13.07 -16.46
N LEU A 74 -17.66 -13.41 -15.17
CA LEU A 74 -17.86 -12.46 -14.07
C LEU A 74 -16.69 -11.47 -13.94
N ALA A 75 -15.45 -11.96 -14.08
CA ALA A 75 -14.26 -11.11 -14.08
C ALA A 75 -14.31 -10.08 -15.20
N ALA A 76 -14.67 -10.49 -16.43
CA ALA A 76 -14.79 -9.62 -17.58
C ALA A 76 -15.85 -8.53 -17.36
N LYS A 77 -17.02 -8.88 -16.80
CA LYS A 77 -18.08 -7.90 -16.46
C LYS A 77 -17.61 -6.86 -15.44
N LYS A 78 -16.70 -7.22 -14.54
CA LYS A 78 -16.09 -6.32 -13.54
C LYS A 78 -14.83 -5.60 -14.04
N GLY A 79 -14.39 -5.84 -15.29
CA GLY A 79 -13.15 -5.27 -15.82
C GLY A 79 -11.88 -5.81 -15.14
N LEU A 80 -11.96 -6.98 -14.50
CA LEU A 80 -10.86 -7.60 -13.76
C LEU A 80 -10.23 -8.75 -14.54
N ARG A 81 -8.94 -8.99 -14.31
CA ARG A 81 -8.30 -10.24 -14.73
C ARG A 81 -8.84 -11.41 -13.93
N TYR A 82 -8.97 -12.57 -14.58
CA TYR A 82 -9.48 -13.80 -13.96
C TYR A 82 -8.80 -14.15 -12.63
N GLN A 83 -7.46 -14.13 -12.58
CA GLN A 83 -6.72 -14.43 -11.35
C GLN A 83 -6.98 -13.41 -10.24
N THR A 84 -7.09 -12.12 -10.58
CA THR A 84 -7.42 -11.06 -9.61
C THR A 84 -8.82 -11.27 -9.05
N TYR A 85 -9.78 -11.62 -9.91
CA TYR A 85 -11.14 -11.90 -9.49
C TYR A 85 -11.23 -13.11 -8.57
N LEU A 86 -10.49 -14.20 -8.87
CA LEU A 86 -10.42 -15.36 -7.97
C LEU A 86 -9.83 -15.01 -6.60
N LYS A 87 -8.74 -14.22 -6.56
CA LYS A 87 -8.14 -13.79 -5.30
C LYS A 87 -9.11 -12.97 -4.45
N MET A 88 -9.87 -12.08 -5.10
CA MET A 88 -10.90 -11.28 -4.44
C MET A 88 -11.99 -12.16 -3.84
N LEU A 89 -12.53 -13.11 -4.60
CA LEU A 89 -13.55 -14.04 -4.10
C LEU A 89 -13.06 -14.89 -2.92
N LEU A 90 -11.81 -15.36 -2.97
CA LEU A 90 -11.22 -16.11 -1.88
C LEU A 90 -11.14 -15.27 -0.60
N HIS A 91 -10.72 -14.00 -0.73
CA HIS A 91 -10.63 -13.09 0.41
C HIS A 91 -12.00 -12.81 1.03
N GLU A 92 -13.00 -12.47 0.21
CA GLU A 92 -14.38 -12.23 0.65
C GLU A 92 -14.97 -13.45 1.36
N ALA A 93 -14.71 -14.66 0.86
CA ALA A 93 -15.17 -15.90 1.47
C ALA A 93 -14.53 -16.14 2.84
N LEU A 94 -13.21 -15.91 2.99
CA LEU A 94 -12.52 -16.05 4.27
C LEU A 94 -13.06 -15.07 5.31
N GLU A 95 -13.19 -13.78 4.96
CA GLU A 95 -13.76 -12.76 5.86
C GLU A 95 -15.20 -13.08 6.28
N HIS A 96 -15.98 -13.70 5.38
CA HIS A 96 -17.34 -14.12 5.69
C HIS A 96 -17.36 -15.29 6.69
N GLU A 97 -16.49 -16.28 6.52
CA GLU A 97 -16.39 -17.41 7.43
C GLU A 97 -15.83 -17.00 8.81
N GLU A 98 -14.85 -16.10 8.87
CA GLU A 98 -14.32 -15.55 10.14
C GLU A 98 -15.40 -14.82 10.93
N ARG A 99 -16.23 -14.02 10.25
CA ARG A 99 -17.37 -13.32 10.88
C ARG A 99 -18.45 -14.28 11.39
N ARG A 100 -18.61 -15.46 10.80
CA ARG A 100 -19.55 -16.49 11.25
C ARG A 100 -19.03 -17.32 12.41
N ALA A 101 -17.72 -17.47 12.50
CA ALA A 101 -17.04 -18.23 13.55
C ALA A 101 -16.83 -17.42 14.84
N SER A 102 -17.02 -16.10 14.78
CA SER A 102 -16.97 -15.16 15.93
C SER A 102 -18.34 -14.98 16.57
#